data_AF-A0A354HTJ4-F1
#
_entry.id   AF-A0A354HTJ4-F1
#
_cell.length_a   1.000
_cell.length_b   1.000
_cell.length_c   1.000
_cell.angle_alpha   90.00
_cell.angle_beta   90.00
_cell.angle_gamma   90.00
#
_symmetry.space_group_name_H-M   'P 1'
#
loop_
_entity.id
_entity.type
_entity.pdbx_description
1 polymer ?
#
loop_
_entity_poly.entity_id
_entity_poly.type
_entity_poly.pdbx_seq_one_letter_code
_entity_poly.pdbx_strand_id
1 'polypeptide(L)'
;GLLPRIHGSALFTRGQTQVLNACTLGVPGDVQILDGLTLEESKRFMHHYNFPPYSVGEPGFMRGPGRREIGHGALAERALMRMIPPEEEFPYTIRVVSEVLESNGSSSMGSVCAASMALMDAGVPVRAAVGGIAMGLIKEEDRYAILTDIQGME
;
A
#
# COMPACT_ATOMS: atom_id res chain seq x y z
N GLY A 1 -1.96 -14.92 -6.25
CA GLY A 1 -2.17 -15.06 -7.70
C GLY A 1 -3.63 -14.99 -8.06
N LEU A 2 -4.25 -13.82 -7.95
CA LEU A 2 -5.64 -13.55 -8.37
C LEU A 2 -5.74 -13.11 -9.82
N LEU A 3 -4.78 -12.31 -10.27
CA LEU A 3 -4.74 -11.75 -11.61
C LEU A 3 -3.80 -12.59 -12.48
N PRO A 4 -4.30 -13.26 -13.54
CA PRO A 4 -3.58 -14.37 -14.19
C PRO A 4 -2.32 -13.97 -14.96
N ARG A 5 -2.09 -12.68 -15.18
CA ARG A 5 -0.99 -12.16 -16.00
C ARG A 5 -0.04 -11.21 -15.26
N ILE A 6 -0.38 -10.81 -14.05
CA ILE A 6 0.46 -9.91 -13.25
C ILE A 6 1.49 -10.75 -12.51
N HIS A 7 2.70 -10.22 -12.33
CA HIS A 7 3.78 -10.96 -11.68
C HIS A 7 3.39 -11.44 -10.28
N GLY A 8 2.74 -10.57 -9.48
CA GLY A 8 2.09 -10.99 -8.24
C GLY A 8 0.84 -10.19 -7.93
N SER A 9 -0.13 -10.80 -7.25
CA SER A 9 -1.38 -10.16 -6.87
C SER A 9 -2.00 -10.77 -5.61
N ALA A 10 -2.62 -9.92 -4.80
CA ALA A 10 -3.31 -10.31 -3.58
C ALA A 10 -4.53 -9.42 -3.33
N LEU A 11 -5.60 -10.01 -2.80
CA LEU A 11 -6.78 -9.31 -2.30
C LEU A 11 -6.80 -9.46 -0.80
N PHE A 12 -6.84 -8.33 -0.09
CA PHE A 12 -7.03 -8.30 1.36
C PHE A 12 -8.38 -7.70 1.68
N THR A 13 -9.15 -8.41 2.50
CA THR A 13 -10.47 -7.98 2.95
C THR A 13 -10.53 -8.03 4.46
N ARG A 14 -10.88 -6.90 5.09
CA ARG A 14 -11.08 -6.75 6.54
C ARG A 14 -12.31 -5.88 6.77
N GLY A 15 -13.39 -6.48 7.26
CA GLY A 15 -14.69 -5.81 7.34
C GLY A 15 -15.12 -5.33 5.94
N GLN A 16 -15.47 -4.05 5.84
CA GLN A 16 -15.81 -3.36 4.58
C GLN A 16 -14.63 -2.55 4.01
N THR A 17 -13.40 -2.93 4.35
CA THR A 17 -12.19 -2.44 3.70
C THR A 17 -11.60 -3.54 2.86
N GLN A 18 -11.54 -3.32 1.56
CA GLN A 18 -11.04 -4.27 0.58
C GLN A 18 -9.99 -3.60 -0.31
N VAL A 19 -8.80 -4.21 -0.39
CA VAL A 19 -7.69 -3.69 -1.20
C VAL A 19 -7.12 -4.80 -2.08
N LEU A 20 -7.12 -4.55 -3.38
CA LEU A 20 -6.47 -5.38 -4.38
C LEU A 20 -5.09 -4.81 -4.66
N ASN A 21 -4.03 -5.60 -4.47
CA ASN A 21 -2.68 -5.22 -4.87
C ASN A 21 -2.22 -5.96 -6.11
N ALA A 22 -1.53 -5.23 -6.97
CA ALA A 22 -0.81 -5.73 -8.12
C ALA A 22 0.69 -5.36 -7.99
N CYS A 23 1.56 -6.37 -8.05
CA CYS A 23 3.01 -6.21 -8.06
C CYS A 23 3.56 -6.47 -9.46
N THR A 24 4.33 -5.51 -9.97
CA THR A 24 5.03 -5.57 -11.25
C THR A 24 6.52 -5.46 -11.01
N LEU A 25 7.29 -6.27 -11.76
CA LEU A 25 8.75 -6.30 -11.73
C LEU A 25 9.23 -5.72 -13.07
N GLY A 26 10.15 -4.76 -13.00
CA GLY A 26 10.77 -4.12 -14.14
C GLY A 26 12.28 -4.34 -14.15
N VAL A 27 12.93 -3.93 -15.23
CA VAL A 27 14.40 -3.96 -15.32
C VAL A 27 15.00 -2.90 -14.39
N PRO A 28 16.31 -2.98 -14.05
CA PRO A 28 16.98 -1.95 -13.24
C PRO A 28 16.87 -0.53 -13.81
N GLY A 29 16.71 -0.39 -15.13
CA GLY A 29 16.50 0.91 -15.77
C GLY A 29 15.11 1.53 -15.56
N ASP A 30 14.13 0.76 -15.05
CA ASP A 30 12.75 1.24 -14.84
C ASP A 30 12.58 2.01 -13.51
N VAL A 31 13.68 2.26 -12.78
CA VAL A 31 13.68 3.03 -11.54
C VAL A 31 13.08 4.42 -11.77
N GLN A 32 12.35 4.94 -10.78
CA GLN A 32 11.85 6.31 -10.85
C GLN A 32 12.98 7.28 -10.48
N ILE A 33 13.33 8.16 -11.41
CA ILE A 33 14.25 9.29 -11.15
C ILE A 33 13.46 10.42 -10.47
N LEU A 34 14.01 10.93 -9.38
CA LEU A 34 13.45 12.03 -8.59
C LEU A 34 14.35 13.25 -8.73
N ASP A 35 13.95 14.17 -9.60
CA ASP A 35 14.60 15.47 -9.78
C ASP A 35 13.89 16.52 -8.92
N GLY A 36 14.35 16.63 -7.68
CA GLY A 36 13.79 17.51 -6.65
C GLY A 36 14.65 18.75 -6.39
N LEU A 37 14.45 19.36 -5.22
CA LEU A 37 15.31 20.45 -4.76
C LEU A 37 16.69 19.97 -4.27
N THR A 38 16.82 18.66 -4.02
CA THR A 38 18.02 18.01 -3.51
C THR A 38 18.81 17.36 -4.65
N LEU A 39 19.85 16.60 -4.30
CA LEU A 39 20.53 15.73 -5.27
C LEU A 39 19.50 14.81 -5.93
N GLU A 40 19.76 14.51 -7.21
CA GLU A 40 18.98 13.53 -7.97
C GLU A 40 19.06 12.18 -7.26
N GLU A 41 17.89 11.62 -6.96
CA GLU A 41 17.75 10.31 -6.33
C GLU A 41 17.00 9.36 -7.26
N SER A 42 17.21 8.06 -7.09
CA SER A 42 16.43 7.04 -7.79
C SER A 42 15.67 6.17 -6.81
N LYS A 43 14.53 5.68 -7.27
CA LYS A 43 13.60 4.90 -6.46
C LYS A 43 13.30 3.57 -7.13
N ARG A 44 13.91 2.51 -6.58
CA ARG A 44 13.74 1.12 -7.04
C ARG A 44 12.45 0.47 -6.56
N PHE A 45 11.92 0.89 -5.41
CA PHE A 45 10.67 0.41 -4.86
C PHE A 45 9.63 1.53 -4.83
N MET A 46 8.56 1.37 -5.60
CA MET A 46 7.48 2.33 -5.72
C MET A 46 6.17 1.71 -5.23
N HIS A 47 5.43 2.42 -4.39
CA HIS A 47 4.09 2.03 -4.01
C HIS A 47 3.08 3.13 -4.37
N HIS A 48 2.16 2.80 -5.27
CA HIS A 48 1.05 3.67 -5.65
C HIS A 48 -0.23 3.19 -5.00
N TYR A 49 -1.05 4.14 -4.59
CA TYR A 49 -2.30 3.90 -3.88
C TYR A 49 -3.39 4.70 -4.59
N ASN A 50 -4.47 4.03 -4.97
CA ASN A 50 -5.61 4.61 -5.66
C ASN A 50 -6.86 4.45 -4.81
N PHE A 51 -7.64 5.53 -4.68
CA PHE A 51 -8.88 5.56 -3.93
C PHE A 51 -10.03 6.01 -4.82
N PRO A 52 -10.57 5.11 -5.65
CA PRO A 52 -11.63 5.47 -6.57
C PRO A 52 -12.94 5.79 -5.83
N PRO A 53 -13.79 6.70 -6.35
CA PRO A 53 -15.04 7.10 -5.70
C PRO A 53 -15.99 5.94 -5.39
N TYR A 54 -16.00 4.91 -6.24
CA TYR A 54 -16.85 3.74 -6.03
C TYR A 54 -16.50 2.96 -4.75
N SER A 55 -15.28 3.11 -4.22
CA SER A 55 -14.84 2.42 -2.99
C SER A 55 -15.64 2.83 -1.74
N VAL A 56 -16.29 3.98 -1.79
CA VAL A 56 -17.21 4.49 -0.76
C VAL A 56 -18.66 4.56 -1.26
N GLY A 57 -18.95 3.98 -2.44
CA GLY A 57 -20.29 3.97 -3.02
C GLY A 57 -20.73 5.31 -3.63
N GLU A 58 -19.80 6.23 -3.89
CA GLU A 58 -20.11 7.57 -4.41
C GLU A 58 -19.70 7.71 -5.89
N PRO A 59 -20.42 8.49 -6.71
CA PRO A 59 -19.94 8.93 -8.01
C PRO A 59 -18.87 10.02 -7.84
N GLY A 60 -17.87 10.05 -8.73
CA GLY A 60 -16.85 11.09 -8.72
C GLY A 60 -15.97 11.10 -9.96
N PHE A 61 -15.20 12.17 -10.12
CA PHE A 61 -14.27 12.28 -11.25
C PHE A 61 -13.01 11.45 -11.00
N MET A 62 -12.64 10.62 -11.98
CA MET A 62 -11.33 9.97 -12.01
C MET A 62 -10.30 10.97 -12.56
N ARG A 63 -9.48 11.54 -11.66
CA ARG A 63 -8.35 12.43 -11.98
C ARG A 63 -7.05 11.82 -11.51
N GLY A 64 -5.93 12.54 -11.66
CA GLY A 64 -4.67 12.17 -11.03
C GLY A 64 -4.78 12.13 -9.50
N PRO A 65 -3.83 11.45 -8.81
CA PRO A 65 -3.90 11.21 -7.38
C PRO A 65 -3.87 12.52 -6.57
N GLY A 66 -4.75 12.61 -5.59
CA GLY A 66 -4.78 13.68 -4.60
C GLY A 66 -3.73 13.50 -3.50
N ARG A 67 -3.64 14.50 -2.61
CA ARG A 67 -2.67 14.49 -1.50
C ARG A 67 -2.84 13.31 -0.54
N ARG A 68 -4.09 12.89 -0.27
CA ARG A 68 -4.36 11.74 0.62
C ARG A 68 -3.89 10.43 0.02
N GLU A 69 -4.10 10.23 -1.28
CA GLU A 69 -3.66 9.03 -1.98
C GLU A 69 -2.14 8.91 -1.99
N ILE A 70 -1.45 10.03 -2.27
CA ILE A 70 0.02 10.11 -2.18
C ILE A 70 0.48 9.82 -0.75
N GLY A 71 -0.17 10.41 0.26
CA GLY A 71 0.17 10.20 1.67
C GLY A 71 0.01 8.75 2.13
N HIS A 72 -1.11 8.11 1.78
CA HIS A 72 -1.35 6.69 2.10
C HIS A 72 -0.40 5.77 1.33
N GLY A 73 -0.12 6.08 0.06
CA GLY A 73 0.88 5.36 -0.73
C GLY A 73 2.25 5.41 -0.08
N ALA A 74 2.71 6.60 0.31
CA ALA A 74 3.99 6.79 1.00
C ALA A 74 4.04 6.09 2.37
N LEU A 75 2.93 6.07 3.12
CA LEU A 75 2.85 5.33 4.39
C LEU A 75 3.07 3.83 4.17
N ALA A 76 2.34 3.23 3.23
CA ALA A 76 2.45 1.82 2.91
C ALA A 76 3.84 1.47 2.35
N GLU A 77 4.40 2.35 1.52
CA GLU A 77 5.74 2.20 0.98
C GLU A 77 6.79 2.13 2.10
N ARG A 78 6.76 3.08 3.04
CA ARG A 78 7.74 3.14 4.14
C ARG A 78 7.63 1.92 5.05
N ALA A 79 6.43 1.37 5.22
CA ALA A 79 6.21 0.15 6.01
C ALA A 79 6.88 -1.07 5.36
N LEU A 80 6.88 -1.16 4.03
CA LEU A 80 7.38 -2.33 3.28
C LEU A 80 8.84 -2.20 2.86
N MET A 81 9.34 -0.97 2.65
CA MET A 81 10.67 -0.70 2.09
C MET A 81 11.80 -1.43 2.83
N ARG A 82 11.71 -1.56 4.16
CA ARG A 82 12.76 -2.25 4.96
C ARG A 82 12.79 -3.77 4.76
N MET A 83 11.71 -4.34 4.23
CA MET A 83 11.59 -5.77 3.94
C MET A 83 12.00 -6.12 2.50
N ILE A 84 12.13 -5.12 1.63
CA ILE A 84 12.61 -5.31 0.27
C ILE A 84 14.09 -5.72 0.33
N PRO A 85 14.52 -6.78 -0.38
CA PRO A 85 15.92 -7.20 -0.45
C PRO A 85 16.81 -6.10 -1.03
N PRO A 86 18.13 -6.14 -0.82
CA PRO A 86 19.05 -5.25 -1.51
C PRO A 86 19.09 -5.55 -3.03
N GLU A 87 19.61 -4.62 -3.84
CA GLU A 87 19.59 -4.73 -5.30
C GLU A 87 20.49 -5.88 -5.81
N GLU A 88 21.60 -6.13 -5.12
CA GLU A 88 22.55 -7.20 -5.45
C GLU A 88 21.93 -8.60 -5.33
N GLU A 89 20.94 -8.76 -4.44
CA GLU A 89 20.20 -10.02 -4.25
C GLU A 89 18.98 -10.13 -5.16
N PHE A 90 18.35 -8.99 -5.50
CA PHE A 90 17.14 -8.95 -6.32
C PHE A 90 17.14 -7.73 -7.24
N PRO A 91 17.80 -7.83 -8.42
CA PRO A 91 18.09 -6.69 -9.30
C PRO A 91 16.90 -6.35 -10.22
N TYR A 92 15.75 -6.08 -9.61
CA TYR A 92 14.53 -5.67 -10.29
C TYR A 92 14.03 -4.34 -9.75
N THR A 93 13.42 -3.53 -10.61
CA THR A 93 12.57 -2.45 -10.13
C THR A 93 11.24 -3.03 -9.70
N ILE A 94 10.70 -2.59 -8.57
CA ILE A 94 9.47 -3.13 -8.00
C ILE A 94 8.43 -2.02 -7.93
N ARG A 95 7.32 -2.21 -8.61
CA ARG A 95 6.15 -1.33 -8.54
C ARG A 95 4.97 -2.10 -7.95
N VAL A 96 4.43 -1.58 -6.86
CA VAL A 96 3.21 -2.09 -6.24
C VAL A 96 2.11 -1.07 -6.40
N VAL A 97 0.92 -1.51 -6.80
CA VAL A 97 -0.27 -0.67 -6.95
C VAL A 97 -1.40 -1.24 -6.10
N SER A 98 -1.85 -0.47 -5.11
CA SER A 98 -3.02 -0.74 -4.30
C SER A 98 -4.26 -0.07 -4.89
N GLU A 99 -5.23 -0.88 -5.31
CA GLU A 99 -6.57 -0.45 -5.69
C GLU A 99 -7.52 -0.69 -4.52
N VAL A 100 -8.05 0.37 -3.92
CA VAL A 100 -9.05 0.24 -2.86
C VAL A 100 -10.42 0.00 -3.50
N LEU A 101 -10.99 -1.18 -3.25
CA LEU A 101 -12.25 -1.61 -3.84
C LEU A 101 -13.45 -1.29 -2.94
N GLU A 102 -13.24 -1.34 -1.62
CA GLU A 102 -14.21 -0.97 -0.59
C GLU A 102 -13.45 -0.29 0.56
N SER A 103 -14.05 0.70 1.22
CA SER A 103 -13.41 1.39 2.34
C SER A 103 -14.39 1.78 3.44
N ASN A 104 -14.21 1.19 4.62
CA ASN A 104 -14.84 1.63 5.87
C ASN A 104 -13.87 1.66 7.07
N GLY A 105 -12.57 1.79 6.82
CA GLY A 105 -11.58 1.85 7.90
C GLY A 105 -10.18 1.48 7.43
N SER A 106 -9.23 2.41 7.56
CA SER A 106 -7.79 2.24 7.28
C SER A 106 -7.44 1.35 6.08
N SER A 107 -7.91 1.76 4.90
CA SER A 107 -7.48 1.18 3.63
C SER A 107 -5.96 1.24 3.42
N SER A 108 -5.26 2.19 4.03
CA SER A 108 -3.79 2.26 4.01
C SER A 108 -3.11 1.09 4.72
N MET A 109 -3.64 0.62 5.85
CA MET A 109 -3.14 -0.60 6.50
C MET A 109 -3.55 -1.85 5.73
N GLY A 110 -4.75 -1.86 5.13
CA GLY A 110 -5.15 -2.88 4.16
C GLY A 110 -4.18 -3.00 2.98
N SER A 111 -3.69 -1.85 2.47
CA SER A 111 -2.66 -1.80 1.43
C SER A 111 -1.35 -2.44 1.85
N VAL A 112 -0.88 -2.22 3.09
CA VAL A 112 0.34 -2.87 3.61
C VAL A 112 0.19 -4.39 3.59
N CYS A 113 -0.92 -4.91 4.13
CA CYS A 113 -1.19 -6.35 4.17
C CYS A 113 -1.27 -6.96 2.76
N ALA A 114 -2.06 -6.36 1.87
CA ALA A 114 -2.22 -6.84 0.50
C ALA A 114 -0.90 -6.75 -0.28
N ALA A 115 -0.14 -5.67 -0.14
CA ALA A 115 1.16 -5.51 -0.80
C ALA A 115 2.19 -6.52 -0.30
N SER A 116 2.25 -6.79 1.01
CA SER A 116 3.14 -7.83 1.56
C SER A 116 2.86 -9.20 0.93
N MET A 117 1.58 -9.56 0.73
CA MET A 117 1.20 -10.81 0.07
C MET A 117 1.50 -10.78 -1.44
N ALA A 118 1.22 -9.66 -2.12
CA ALA A 118 1.46 -9.52 -3.55
C ALA A 118 2.96 -9.57 -3.91
N LEU A 119 3.83 -9.03 -3.04
CA LEU A 119 5.29 -9.15 -3.17
C LEU A 119 5.75 -10.60 -3.08
N MET A 120 5.22 -11.37 -2.11
CA MET A 120 5.54 -12.80 -1.98
C MET A 120 5.02 -13.61 -3.16
N ASP A 121 3.80 -13.31 -3.64
CA ASP A 121 3.21 -13.94 -4.82
C ASP A 121 4.02 -13.66 -6.09
N ALA A 122 4.62 -12.47 -6.19
CA ALA A 122 5.54 -12.10 -7.26
C ALA A 122 6.93 -12.75 -7.16
N GLY A 123 7.19 -13.54 -6.11
CA GLY A 123 8.49 -14.18 -5.88
C GLY A 123 9.57 -13.22 -5.37
N VAL A 124 9.20 -12.04 -4.88
CA VAL A 124 10.16 -11.12 -4.24
C VAL A 124 10.62 -11.76 -2.92
N PRO A 125 11.94 -11.94 -2.68
CA PRO A 125 12.46 -12.55 -1.46
C PRO A 125 12.44 -11.53 -0.31
N VAL A 126 11.23 -11.20 0.16
CA VAL A 126 11.03 -10.28 1.29
C VAL A 126 11.58 -10.87 2.58
N ARG A 127 12.22 -10.05 3.41
CA ARG A 127 12.86 -10.50 4.66
C ARG A 127 11.86 -11.06 5.68
N ALA A 128 10.67 -10.47 5.75
CA ALA A 128 9.57 -10.93 6.59
C ALA A 128 8.23 -10.39 6.05
N ALA A 129 7.13 -11.03 6.48
CA ALA A 129 5.78 -10.54 6.24
C ALA A 129 5.50 -9.27 7.05
N VAL A 130 4.73 -8.34 6.48
CA VAL A 130 4.30 -7.11 7.17
C VAL A 130 2.77 -7.06 7.25
N GLY A 131 2.25 -6.85 8.46
CA GLY A 131 0.84 -6.54 8.71
C GLY A 131 0.66 -5.12 9.23
N GLY A 132 -0.54 -4.57 9.05
CA GLY A 132 -0.93 -3.25 9.54
C GLY A 132 -2.30 -3.27 10.22
N ILE A 133 -2.46 -2.44 11.25
CA ILE A 133 -3.72 -2.24 11.98
C ILE A 133 -3.90 -0.75 12.27
N ALA A 134 -5.15 -0.27 12.28
CA ALA A 134 -5.46 1.07 12.75
C ALA A 134 -6.04 1.01 14.15
N MET A 135 -5.64 1.98 14.98
CA MET A 135 -6.00 2.04 16.39
C MET A 135 -6.67 3.39 16.67
N GLY A 136 -7.64 3.39 17.57
CA GLY A 136 -8.29 4.58 18.09
C GLY A 136 -8.04 4.74 19.59
N LEU A 137 -8.27 5.93 20.10
CA LEU A 137 -8.20 6.24 21.53
C LEU A 137 -9.37 7.14 21.90
N ILE A 138 -10.22 6.66 22.79
CA ILE A 138 -11.23 7.48 23.47
C ILE A 138 -10.69 7.80 24.86
N LYS A 139 -10.70 9.09 25.25
CA LYS A 139 -10.25 9.52 26.57
C LYS A 139 -11.25 10.51 27.18
N GLU A 140 -11.69 10.22 28.40
CA GLU A 140 -12.51 11.10 29.23
C GLU A 140 -11.86 11.20 30.62
N GLU A 141 -11.38 12.39 30.98
CA GLU A 141 -10.64 12.63 32.23
C GLU A 141 -9.49 11.61 32.41
N ASP A 142 -9.57 10.78 33.44
CA ASP A 142 -8.58 9.73 33.77
C ASP A 142 -8.90 8.37 33.14
N ARG A 143 -10.05 8.23 32.46
CA ARG A 143 -10.45 6.99 31.79
C ARG A 143 -10.05 7.04 30.32
N TYR A 144 -9.53 5.92 29.81
CA TYR A 144 -9.26 5.77 28.38
C TYR A 144 -9.63 4.37 27.91
N ALA A 145 -10.02 4.28 26.63
CA ALA A 145 -10.26 3.05 25.92
C ALA A 145 -9.46 3.05 24.62
N ILE A 146 -8.72 1.97 24.37
CA ILE A 146 -8.00 1.76 23.12
C ILE A 146 -8.90 0.92 22.21
N LEU A 147 -9.21 1.45 21.03
CA LEU A 147 -9.97 0.75 20.01
C LEU A 147 -9.00 0.08 19.03
N THR A 148 -9.23 -1.20 18.76
CA THR A 148 -8.45 -1.97 17.79
C THR A 148 -9.28 -2.14 16.53
N ASP A 149 -8.67 -1.87 15.38
CA ASP A 149 -9.30 -1.95 14.06
C ASP A 149 -10.48 -0.98 13.86
N ILE A 150 -10.19 0.32 13.98
CA ILE A 150 -11.24 1.33 13.91
C ILE A 150 -11.90 1.43 12.53
N GLN A 151 -13.21 1.65 12.55
CA GLN A 151 -14.04 1.97 11.40
C GLN A 151 -13.99 3.47 11.07
N GLY A 152 -14.57 3.88 9.93
CA GLY A 152 -14.57 5.28 9.50
C GLY A 152 -15.33 6.25 10.44
N MET A 153 -16.23 5.75 11.29
CA MET A 153 -17.05 6.58 12.20
C MET A 153 -16.53 6.64 13.65
N GLU A 154 -15.64 5.72 14.05
CA GLU A 154 -15.15 5.59 15.43
C GLU A 154 -14.03 6.60 15.73
#